data_AF-A0A952LA53-F1
#
_entry.id   AF-A0A952LA53-F1
#
_cell.length_a   1.000
_cell.length_b   1.000
_cell.length_c   1.000
_cell.angle_alpha   90.00
_cell.angle_beta   90.00
_cell.angle_gamma   90.00
#
_symmetry.space_group_name_H-M   'P 1'
#
loop_
_entity.id
_entity.type
_entity.pdbx_description
1 polymer ?
#
loop_
_entity_poly.entity_id
_entity_poly.type
_entity_poly.pdbx_seq_one_letter_code
_entity_poly.pdbx_strand_id
1 'polypeptide(L)'
;DDNSATPGSVQEGEVPTLYLPENKKITIQLDSRDVIHSFWVPAMLYKKDVIPGKTNYMYFETTDRTGTFVGKCAELCGEYHSAMLFNVKIVSQSEYDAHIQKLRDQGYEGQLGSEYDRNQNLPGRGAPSGPQGGNE
;
A
#
# COMPACT_ATOMS: atom_id res chain seq x y z
N ASP A 1 22.00 8.57 13.89
CA ASP A 1 22.60 7.62 12.92
C ASP A 1 22.02 6.22 13.13
N ASP A 2 20.69 6.12 13.27
CA ASP A 2 20.00 4.82 13.39
C ASP A 2 19.35 4.53 12.04
N ASN A 3 20.07 3.78 11.21
CA ASN A 3 19.61 3.30 9.91
C ASN A 3 19.13 1.84 10.00
N SER A 4 18.62 1.41 11.16
CA SER A 4 17.89 0.15 11.27
C SER A 4 16.43 0.41 10.92
N ALA A 5 16.12 0.44 9.62
CA ALA A 5 14.75 0.53 9.14
C ALA A 5 13.98 -0.70 9.66
N THR A 6 13.22 -0.50 10.74
CA THR A 6 12.31 -1.52 11.25
C THR A 6 11.24 -1.73 10.19
N PRO A 7 10.92 -2.97 9.76
CA PRO A 7 9.85 -3.20 8.81
C PRO A 7 8.56 -2.52 9.27
N GLY A 8 8.09 -1.52 8.52
CA GLY A 8 6.94 -0.69 8.88
C GLY A 8 7.25 0.70 9.47
N SER A 9 8.52 1.08 9.67
CA SER A 9 8.89 2.44 10.07
C SER A 9 8.67 3.43 8.91
N VAL A 10 7.92 4.51 9.15
CA VAL A 10 7.74 5.60 8.18
C VAL A 10 9.04 6.42 8.13
N GLN A 11 9.66 6.53 6.96
CA GLN A 11 10.76 7.47 6.75
C GLN A 11 10.18 8.86 6.52
N GLU A 12 10.28 9.71 7.55
CA GLU A 12 9.74 11.06 7.54
C GLU A 12 10.42 11.91 6.45
N GLY A 13 9.63 12.52 5.57
CA GLY A 13 10.12 13.34 4.44
C GLY A 13 10.27 12.62 3.11
N GLU A 14 10.13 11.29 3.05
CA GLU A 14 10.12 10.53 1.80
C GLU A 14 8.70 10.18 1.36
N VAL A 15 8.40 10.44 0.08
CA VAL A 15 7.11 10.06 -0.52
C VAL A 15 7.18 8.60 -0.97
N PRO A 16 6.30 7.71 -0.46
CA PRO A 16 6.29 6.31 -0.85
C PRO A 16 6.13 6.13 -2.36
N THR A 17 6.86 5.18 -2.94
CA THR A 17 6.84 4.93 -4.39
C THR A 17 6.48 3.47 -4.69
N LEU A 18 5.40 3.26 -5.44
CA LEU A 18 5.02 1.98 -6.03
C LEU A 18 5.76 1.78 -7.35
N TYR A 19 6.66 0.80 -7.42
CA TYR A 19 7.35 0.43 -8.66
C TYR A 19 6.51 -0.59 -9.43
N LEU A 20 6.35 -0.37 -10.75
CA LEU A 20 5.65 -1.28 -11.65
C LEU A 20 6.48 -1.50 -12.93
N PRO A 21 6.52 -2.73 -13.47
CA PRO A 21 7.12 -2.97 -14.77
C PRO A 21 6.24 -2.43 -15.90
N GLU A 22 6.85 -1.93 -16.97
CA GLU A 22 6.17 -1.56 -18.22
C GLU A 22 5.57 -2.78 -18.93
N ASN A 23 4.53 -2.56 -19.74
CA ASN A 23 3.89 -3.59 -20.58
C ASN A 23 3.42 -4.86 -19.81
N LYS A 24 2.87 -4.69 -18.61
CA LYS A 24 2.34 -5.78 -17.78
C LYS A 24 0.91 -5.54 -17.34
N LYS A 25 0.17 -6.64 -17.19
CA LYS A 25 -1.12 -6.64 -16.50
C LYS A 25 -0.87 -6.60 -15.01
N ILE A 26 -1.39 -5.59 -14.34
CA ILE A 26 -1.25 -5.36 -12.91
C ILE A 26 -2.59 -5.59 -12.23
N THR A 27 -2.56 -6.39 -11.16
CA THR A 27 -3.64 -6.49 -10.19
C THR A 27 -3.15 -5.90 -8.88
N ILE A 28 -3.86 -4.89 -8.37
CA ILE A 28 -3.61 -4.35 -7.03
C ILE A 28 -4.76 -4.78 -6.14
N GLN A 29 -4.44 -5.55 -5.10
CA GLN A 29 -5.33 -5.81 -3.99
C GLN A 29 -5.27 -4.63 -3.02
N LEU A 30 -6.43 -4.06 -2.72
CA LEU A 30 -6.60 -2.87 -1.89
C LEU A 30 -7.38 -3.23 -0.63
N ASP A 31 -6.72 -3.07 0.52
CA ASP A 31 -7.28 -3.28 1.84
C ASP A 31 -6.98 -2.05 2.71
N SER A 32 -7.95 -1.61 3.51
CA SER A 32 -7.74 -0.55 4.50
C SER A 32 -7.65 -1.14 5.91
N ARG A 33 -6.74 -0.58 6.70
CA ARG A 33 -6.43 -0.99 8.07
C ARG A 33 -7.14 -0.17 9.14
N ASP A 34 -7.67 0.99 8.77
CA ASP A 34 -8.20 1.98 9.69
C ASP A 34 -9.56 2.51 9.23
N VAL A 35 -9.57 3.48 8.30
CA VAL A 35 -10.72 4.23 7.80
C VAL A 35 -10.82 4.11 6.29
N ILE A 36 -11.84 4.71 5.68
CA ILE A 36 -11.92 4.74 4.22
C ILE A 36 -10.78 5.60 3.65
N HIS A 37 -10.15 5.13 2.57
CA HIS A 37 -9.22 5.88 1.73
C HIS A 37 -9.64 5.75 0.26
N SER A 38 -8.91 6.39 -0.65
CA SER A 38 -9.09 6.16 -2.07
C SER A 38 -7.77 6.27 -2.82
N PHE A 39 -7.36 5.17 -3.45
CA PHE A 39 -6.15 5.12 -4.25
C PHE A 39 -6.43 5.77 -5.61
N TRP A 40 -5.78 6.91 -5.87
CA TRP A 40 -5.98 7.65 -7.12
C TRP A 40 -4.65 8.04 -7.77
N VAL A 41 -4.51 7.70 -9.05
CA VAL A 41 -3.42 8.18 -9.91
C VAL A 41 -4.04 9.00 -11.05
N PRO A 42 -4.10 10.35 -10.93
CA PRO A 42 -4.79 11.20 -11.90
C PRO A 42 -4.33 11.02 -13.35
N ALA A 43 -3.02 10.85 -13.57
CA ALA A 43 -2.45 10.66 -14.91
C ALA A 43 -2.90 9.35 -15.58
N MET A 44 -3.36 8.36 -14.81
CA MET A 44 -3.90 7.10 -15.29
C MET A 44 -5.44 7.10 -15.36
N LEU A 45 -6.09 8.19 -14.95
CA LEU A 45 -7.55 8.34 -14.83
C LEU A 45 -8.23 7.23 -14.01
N TYR A 46 -7.46 6.59 -13.12
CA TYR A 46 -7.91 5.40 -12.41
C TYR A 46 -7.95 5.66 -10.91
N LYS A 47 -9.14 5.49 -10.32
CA LYS A 47 -9.44 5.71 -8.90
C LYS A 47 -10.19 4.52 -8.33
N LYS A 48 -9.84 4.08 -7.12
CA LYS A 48 -10.60 3.06 -6.39
C LYS A 48 -10.57 3.33 -4.88
N ASP A 49 -11.75 3.31 -4.28
CA ASP A 49 -11.88 3.46 -2.83
C ASP A 49 -11.36 2.20 -2.11
N VAL A 50 -10.75 2.41 -0.95
CA VAL A 50 -10.18 1.37 -0.10
C VAL A 50 -11.00 1.38 1.20
N ILE A 51 -11.83 0.35 1.38
CA ILE A 51 -12.88 0.35 2.41
C ILE A 51 -12.50 -0.67 3.48
N PRO A 52 -12.47 -0.30 4.78
CA PRO A 52 -12.21 -1.25 5.86
C PRO A 52 -13.16 -2.45 5.80
N GLY A 53 -12.61 -3.65 5.96
CA GLY A 53 -13.39 -4.91 5.93
C GLY A 53 -13.79 -5.40 4.53
N LYS A 54 -13.43 -4.66 3.47
CA LYS A 54 -13.69 -5.07 2.08
C LYS A 54 -12.41 -5.01 1.25
N THR A 55 -11.97 -6.17 0.80
CA THR A 55 -10.91 -6.26 -0.21
C THR A 55 -11.45 -5.81 -1.56
N ASN A 56 -10.92 -4.71 -2.08
CA ASN A 56 -11.16 -4.25 -3.44
C ASN A 56 -9.99 -4.63 -4.33
N TYR A 57 -10.25 -4.73 -5.64
CA TYR A 57 -9.21 -4.99 -6.63
C TYR A 57 -9.22 -3.89 -7.69
N MET A 58 -8.02 -3.53 -8.16
CA MET A 58 -7.81 -2.73 -9.36
C MET A 58 -7.08 -3.57 -10.40
N TYR A 59 -7.47 -3.39 -11.66
CA TYR A 59 -6.91 -4.09 -12.80
C TYR A 59 -6.59 -3.06 -13.88
N PHE A 60 -5.33 -3.02 -14.30
CA PHE A 60 -4.89 -2.18 -15.41
C PHE A 60 -3.67 -2.79 -16.09
N GLU A 61 -3.36 -2.31 -17.28
CA GLU A 61 -2.13 -2.67 -18.00
C GLU A 61 -1.23 -1.44 -18.02
N THR A 62 0.03 -1.60 -17.61
CA THR A 62 1.05 -0.57 -17.81
C THR A 62 1.43 -0.52 -19.28
N THR A 63 1.65 0.68 -19.81
CA THR A 63 2.17 0.86 -21.18
C THR A 63 3.70 0.91 -21.17
N ASP A 64 4.30 1.12 -22.34
CA ASP A 64 5.72 1.43 -22.55
C ASP A 64 6.12 2.86 -22.10
N ARG A 65 5.16 3.64 -21.59
CA ARG A 65 5.41 4.99 -21.08
C ARG A 65 5.98 4.90 -19.67
N THR A 66 7.29 4.73 -19.59
CA THR A 66 8.05 4.82 -18.34
C THR A 66 8.00 6.23 -17.74
N GLY A 67 8.22 6.31 -16.43
CA GLY A 67 8.26 7.57 -15.69
C GLY A 67 7.61 7.50 -14.32
N THR A 68 7.58 8.65 -13.64
CA THR A 68 6.96 8.80 -12.32
C THR A 68 5.64 9.54 -12.43
N PHE A 69 4.59 8.95 -11.86
CA PHE A 69 3.23 9.49 -11.82
C PHE A 69 2.86 9.76 -10.36
N VAL A 70 2.30 10.93 -10.09
CA VAL A 70 1.86 11.28 -8.74
C VAL A 70 0.52 10.61 -8.45
N GLY A 71 0.44 10.00 -7.29
CA GLY A 71 -0.79 9.49 -6.69
C GLY A 71 -1.12 10.22 -5.39
N LYS A 72 -2.39 10.15 -5.00
CA LYS A 72 -2.88 10.76 -3.76
C LYS A 72 -4.08 10.02 -3.21
N CYS A 73 -4.33 10.18 -1.92
CA CYS A 73 -5.61 9.83 -1.35
C CYS A 73 -6.69 10.77 -1.90
N ALA A 74 -7.82 10.21 -2.36
CA ALA A 74 -8.93 10.96 -2.96
C ALA A 74 -10.22 10.92 -2.14
N GLU A 75 -10.18 10.37 -0.94
CA GLU A 75 -11.29 10.30 0.02
C GLU A 75 -10.83 10.86 1.36
N LEU A 76 -11.61 11.75 1.98
CA LEU A 76 -11.23 12.38 3.24
C LEU A 76 -11.07 11.31 4.33
N CYS A 77 -9.84 11.13 4.81
CA CYS A 77 -9.45 10.02 5.68
C CYS A 77 -8.82 10.45 7.01
N GLY A 78 -8.98 11.72 7.39
CA GLY A 78 -8.51 12.27 8.66
C GLY A 78 -7.70 13.56 8.52
N GLU A 79 -7.08 13.99 9.62
CA GLU A 79 -6.36 15.26 9.72
C GLU A 79 -5.21 15.38 8.70
N TYR A 80 -4.44 14.29 8.52
CA TYR A 80 -3.32 14.25 7.59
C TYR A 80 -3.70 13.83 6.16
N HIS A 81 -4.99 13.86 5.80
CA HIS A 81 -5.47 13.46 4.47
C HIS A 81 -4.71 14.15 3.32
N SER A 82 -4.45 15.45 3.44
CA SER A 82 -3.77 16.24 2.41
C SER A 82 -2.30 15.84 2.20
N ALA A 83 -1.68 15.20 3.19
CA ALA A 83 -0.29 14.73 3.13
C ALA A 83 -0.16 13.31 2.58
N MET A 84 -1.28 12.61 2.31
CA MET A 84 -1.27 11.24 1.77
C MET A 84 -0.98 11.24 0.26
N LEU A 85 0.28 11.50 -0.05
CA LEU A 85 0.86 11.48 -1.39
C LEU A 85 1.68 10.21 -1.58
N PHE A 86 1.71 9.71 -2.81
CA PHE A 86 2.59 8.63 -3.22
C PHE A 86 2.99 8.81 -4.67
N ASN A 87 3.98 8.04 -5.12
CA ASN A 87 4.39 7.97 -6.51
C ASN A 87 4.10 6.58 -7.08
N VAL A 88 3.86 6.51 -8.38
CA VAL A 88 3.92 5.27 -9.16
C VAL A 88 5.03 5.42 -10.18
N LYS A 89 6.04 4.55 -10.14
CA LYS A 89 7.16 4.56 -11.08
C LYS A 89 7.03 3.38 -12.04
N ILE A 90 6.77 3.67 -13.31
CA ILE A 90 6.80 2.65 -14.37
C ILE A 90 8.23 2.57 -14.90
N VAL A 91 8.81 1.38 -14.86
CA VAL A 91 10.21 1.11 -15.19
C VAL A 91 10.33 -0.11 -16.11
N SER A 92 11.52 -0.31 -16.69
CA SER A 92 11.82 -1.54 -17.43
C SER A 92 11.75 -2.77 -16.53
N GLN A 93 11.55 -3.95 -17.12
CA GLN A 93 11.51 -5.21 -16.36
C GLN A 93 12.80 -5.44 -15.55
N SER A 94 13.97 -5.16 -16.12
CA SER A 94 15.25 -5.35 -15.43
C SER A 94 15.44 -4.40 -14.25
N GLU A 95 15.00 -3.14 -14.36
CA GLU A 95 15.02 -2.20 -13.24
C GLU A 95 14.04 -2.61 -12.13
N TYR A 96 12.85 -3.09 -12.51
CA TYR A 96 11.89 -3.62 -11.55
C TYR A 96 12.48 -4.81 -10.78
N ASP A 97 13.03 -5.80 -11.49
CA ASP A 97 13.60 -7.01 -10.88
C ASP A 97 14.75 -6.67 -9.93
N ALA A 98 15.65 -5.76 -10.35
CA ALA A 98 16.74 -5.28 -9.51
C ALA A 98 16.23 -4.56 -8.25
N HIS A 99 15.17 -3.74 -8.38
CA HIS A 99 14.56 -3.05 -7.25
C HIS A 99 13.92 -4.03 -6.26
N ILE A 100 13.17 -5.02 -6.75
CA ILE A 100 12.56 -6.04 -5.90
C ILE A 100 13.63 -6.88 -5.19
N GLN A 101 14.72 -7.25 -5.88
CA GLN A 101 15.83 -7.97 -5.24
C GLN A 101 16.46 -7.15 -4.12
N LYS A 102 16.73 -5.86 -4.36
CA LYS A 102 17.25 -4.96 -3.32
C LYS A 102 16.34 -4.91 -2.09
N LEU A 103 15.02 -4.84 -2.28
CA LEU A 103 14.06 -4.85 -1.17
C LEU A 103 14.11 -6.18 -0.40
N ARG A 104 14.20 -7.32 -1.09
CA ARG A 104 14.35 -8.64 -0.45
C ARG A 104 15.64 -8.75 0.36
N ASP A 105 16.76 -8.27 -0.18
CA ASP A 105 18.05 -8.26 0.52
C ASP A 105 18.02 -7.41 1.80
N GLN A 106 17.11 -6.43 1.86
CA GLN A 106 16.84 -5.59 3.04
C GLN A 106 15.79 -6.19 4.00
N GLY A 107 15.27 -7.38 3.72
CA GLY A 107 14.25 -8.05 4.54
C GLY A 107 12.81 -7.59 4.29
N TYR A 108 12.55 -6.81 3.23
CA TYR A 108 11.20 -6.43 2.85
C TYR A 108 10.56 -7.53 1.99
N GLU A 109 9.81 -8.42 2.63
CA GLU A 109 9.17 -9.56 1.97
C GLU A 109 7.77 -9.27 1.41
N GLY A 110 7.18 -8.11 1.74
CA GLY A 110 5.92 -7.64 1.17
C GLY A 110 4.85 -7.34 2.21
N GLN A 111 3.73 -8.08 2.16
CA GLN A 111 2.55 -7.80 2.98
C GLN A 111 2.87 -7.82 4.47
N LEU A 112 2.62 -6.69 5.14
CA LEU A 112 2.67 -6.60 6.60
C LEU A 112 1.47 -7.35 7.20
N GLY A 113 1.64 -7.97 8.36
CA GLY A 113 0.58 -8.74 9.01
C GLY A 113 -0.54 -7.88 9.60
N SER A 114 -1.58 -8.55 10.12
CA SER A 114 -2.77 -7.92 10.70
C SER A 114 -2.50 -7.22 12.03
N GLU A 115 -1.33 -7.44 12.65
CA GLU A 115 -0.89 -6.73 13.86
C GLU A 115 -0.81 -5.20 13.68
N TYR A 116 -0.74 -4.73 12.43
CA TYR A 116 -0.77 -3.31 12.08
C TYR A 116 -2.17 -2.77 11.80
N ASP A 117 -3.21 -3.62 11.84
CA ASP A 117 -4.59 -3.18 11.65
C ASP A 117 -5.03 -2.36 12.87
N ARG A 118 -5.46 -1.13 12.63
CA ARG A 118 -5.97 -0.23 13.69
C ARG A 118 -7.40 -0.55 14.07
N ASN A 119 -8.13 -1.22 13.17
CA ASN A 119 -9.51 -1.61 13.39
C ASN A 119 -9.60 -3.09 13.75
N GLN A 120 -9.74 -3.39 15.05
CA GLN A 120 -9.88 -4.77 15.55
C GLN A 120 -11.32 -5.29 15.54
N ASN A 121 -12.30 -4.46 15.15
CA ASN A 121 -13.73 -4.80 15.15
C ASN A 121 -14.31 -4.74 13.72
N LEU A 122 -13.59 -5.27 12.73
CA LEU A 122 -14.02 -5.24 11.34
C LEU A 122 -15.27 -6.13 11.11
N PRO A 123 -16.32 -5.62 10.44
CA PRO A 123 -17.43 -6.48 10.02
C PRO A 123 -16.94 -7.48 8.97
N GLY A 124 -17.18 -8.77 9.20
CA GLY A 124 -16.94 -9.84 8.22
C GLY A 124 -15.55 -10.50 8.22
N ARG A 125 -14.59 -10.01 9.01
CA ARG A 125 -13.44 -10.83 9.45
C ARG A 125 -13.77 -11.28 10.88
N GLY A 126 -13.70 -12.59 11.14
CA GLY A 126 -14.12 -13.17 12.43
C GLY A 126 -13.57 -12.40 13.62
N ALA A 127 -14.34 -12.33 14.71
CA ALA A 127 -13.99 -11.65 15.95
C ALA A 127 -12.51 -11.93 16.32
N PRO A 128 -11.77 -10.94 16.84
CA PRO A 128 -10.42 -11.19 17.30
C PRO A 128 -10.47 -12.36 18.28
N SER A 129 -9.74 -13.44 17.97
CA SER A 129 -9.48 -14.51 18.92
C SER A 129 -8.57 -13.92 20.00
N GLY A 130 -9.17 -13.21 20.95
CA GLY A 130 -8.53 -12.84 22.19
C GLY A 130 -8.06 -14.11 22.92
N PRO A 131 -7.08 -13.99 23.83
CA PRO A 131 -6.63 -15.13 24.60
C PRO A 131 -7.83 -15.71 25.37
N GLN A 132 -8.13 -16.98 25.10
CA GLN A 132 -8.98 -17.76 25.97
C GLN A 132 -8.27 -17.91 27.33
N GLY A 133 -8.87 -17.37 28.38
CA GLY A 133 -8.59 -17.79 29.75
C GLY A 133 -7.98 -16.74 30.66
N GLY A 134 -8.72 -16.41 31.71
CA GLY A 134 -8.24 -15.67 32.87
C GLY A 134 -9.43 -15.14 33.67
N ASN A 135 -9.77 -15.85 34.75
CA ASN A 135 -10.92 -15.58 35.60
C ASN A 135 -10.87 -14.17 36.21
N GLU A 136 -11.97 -13.41 36.07
CA GLU A 136 -12.77 -12.74 37.13
C GLU A 136 -13.80 -11.81 36.49
#